data_AF-A0A1C5VKC5-F1
#
_entry.id   AF-A0A1C5VKC5-F1
#
_cell.length_a   1.000
_cell.length_b   1.000
_cell.length_c   1.000
_cell.angle_alpha   90.00
_cell.angle_beta   90.00
_cell.angle_gamma   90.00
#
_symmetry.space_group_name_H-M   'P 1'
#
loop_
_entity.id
_entity.type
_entity.pdbx_description
1 polymer ?
#
loop_
_entity_poly.entity_id
_entity_poly.type
_entity_poly.pdbx_seq_one_letter_code
_entity_poly.pdbx_strand_id
1 'polypeptide(L)'
;MDSGSALGNALGAPLCALFVAFLDGWRGALIAAGVLTIIVVLACKPIIGSTPETNKSINEAEREYLRKAFEEEDASSLSGQNMDDAKSGSTATTYLGSRSFWGVCLGFGAYDAFWYGLMTWGALYLAAVHHLNIKDLGWSIFLIYAVGTVGQLLGGVVTDKIRQSAKDTNAVFRRLFPLLGVCIAVPMYLLSVATDIYFAIAMLSISMFFEKWCGTMYWSLPSIVADRQYSGTLSGIMNMFGNVGGAVVPIVVGLIVGATGSYYWALMLFIALALGTGLFPVLINFDKKIGME
;
A
#
# COMPACT_ATOMS: atom_id res chain seq x y z
N MET A 1 7.86 5.74 -5.62
CA MET A 1 8.39 6.39 -4.39
C MET A 1 8.14 5.58 -3.12
N ASP A 2 7.14 4.69 -3.07
CA ASP A 2 6.79 3.94 -1.84
C ASP A 2 7.78 2.83 -1.44
N SER A 3 8.61 2.31 -2.36
CA SER A 3 9.59 1.26 -2.02
C SER A 3 10.65 1.66 -0.98
N GLY A 4 10.80 2.96 -0.72
CA GLY A 4 11.67 3.48 0.34
C GLY A 4 11.20 3.11 1.74
N SER A 5 9.89 2.98 1.98
CA SER A 5 9.33 2.57 3.27
C SER A 5 9.70 1.12 3.60
N ALA A 6 9.56 0.22 2.63
CA ALA A 6 9.95 -1.20 2.76
C ALA A 6 11.45 -1.38 2.97
N LEU A 7 12.29 -0.65 2.21
CA LEU A 7 13.74 -0.62 2.41
C LEU A 7 14.12 -0.10 3.80
N GLY A 8 13.44 0.95 4.27
CA GLY A 8 13.61 1.51 5.61
C GLY A 8 13.32 0.47 6.71
N ASN A 9 12.25 -0.32 6.58
CA ASN A 9 11.95 -1.39 7.52
C ASN A 9 13.00 -2.51 7.50
N ALA A 10 13.48 -2.90 6.32
CA ALA A 10 14.48 -3.96 6.18
C ALA A 10 15.84 -3.56 6.80
N LEU A 11 16.26 -2.31 6.63
CA LEU A 11 17.52 -1.78 7.19
C LEU A 11 17.37 -1.35 8.65
N GLY A 12 16.18 -0.89 9.04
CA GLY A 12 15.88 -0.36 10.37
C GLY A 12 16.04 -1.41 11.47
N ALA A 13 15.59 -2.65 11.25
CA ALA A 13 15.68 -3.69 12.27
C ALA A 13 17.13 -4.07 12.66
N PRO A 14 18.05 -4.36 11.72
CA PRO A 14 19.46 -4.57 12.04
C PRO A 14 20.14 -3.34 12.67
N LEU A 15 19.77 -2.14 12.22
CA LEU A 15 20.35 -0.89 12.70
C LEU A 15 19.91 -0.57 14.14
N CYS A 16 18.65 -0.81 14.47
CA CYS A 16 18.15 -0.76 15.85
C CYS A 16 18.85 -1.80 16.73
N ALA A 17 19.05 -3.04 16.24
CA ALA A 17 19.77 -4.07 16.99
C ALA A 17 21.23 -3.68 17.28
N LEU A 18 21.91 -3.07 16.30
CA LEU A 18 23.24 -2.47 16.48
C LEU A 18 23.23 -1.39 17.55
N PHE A 19 22.27 -0.46 17.52
CA PHE A 19 22.19 0.57 18.54
C PHE A 19 21.92 0.02 19.94
N VAL A 20 21.09 -1.01 20.08
CA VAL A 20 20.88 -1.68 21.37
C VAL A 20 22.17 -2.31 21.88
N ALA A 21 22.94 -2.96 21.00
CA ALA A 21 24.21 -3.60 21.35
C ALA A 21 25.32 -2.60 21.71
N PHE A 22 25.38 -1.45 21.03
CA PHE A 22 26.42 -0.43 21.27
C PHE A 22 26.10 0.54 22.41
N LEU A 23 24.82 0.78 22.71
CA LEU A 23 24.38 1.78 23.68
C LEU A 23 23.81 1.15 24.96
N ASP A 24 24.04 -0.15 25.14
CA ASP A 24 23.71 -0.94 26.32
C ASP A 24 22.27 -0.70 26.84
N GLY A 25 21.31 -0.74 25.92
CA GLY A 25 19.90 -0.64 26.26
C GLY A 25 19.01 -0.02 25.20
N TRP A 26 17.71 -0.28 25.34
CA TRP A 26 16.66 0.20 24.42
C TRP A 26 16.52 1.72 24.42
N ARG A 27 16.80 2.39 25.55
CA ARG A 27 16.68 3.85 25.67
C ARG A 27 17.73 4.56 24.81
N GLY A 28 18.98 4.09 24.85
CA GLY A 28 20.06 4.60 24.01
C GLY A 28 19.76 4.38 22.52
N ALA A 29 19.23 3.21 22.16
CA ALA A 29 18.86 2.90 20.80
C ALA A 29 17.77 3.83 20.23
N LEU A 30 16.75 4.16 21.02
CA LEU A 30 15.71 5.11 20.61
C LEU A 30 16.26 6.54 20.43
N ILE A 31 17.15 6.98 21.33
CA ILE A 31 17.79 8.29 21.21
C ILE A 31 18.67 8.34 19.95
N ALA A 32 19.47 7.31 19.70
CA ALA A 32 20.33 7.23 18.52
C ALA A 32 19.52 7.20 17.22
N ALA A 33 18.42 6.45 17.18
CA ALA A 33 17.50 6.46 16.04
C ALA A 33 16.92 7.87 15.80
N GLY A 34 16.47 8.56 16.85
CA GLY A 34 15.95 9.93 16.74
C GLY A 34 16.99 10.94 16.26
N VAL A 35 18.22 10.87 16.79
CA VAL A 35 19.33 11.73 16.34
C VAL A 35 19.68 11.45 14.88
N LEU A 36 19.74 10.18 14.48
CA LEU A 36 19.97 9.80 13.07
C LEU A 36 18.88 10.38 12.16
N THR A 37 17.60 10.30 12.57
CA THR A 37 16.49 10.92 11.82
C THR A 37 16.69 12.42 11.67
N ILE A 38 17.08 13.14 12.73
CA ILE A 38 17.35 14.58 12.67
C ILE A 38 18.49 14.88 11.67
N ILE A 39 19.58 14.11 11.72
CA ILE A 39 20.71 14.26 10.81
C ILE A 39 20.27 14.07 9.35
N VAL A 40 19.48 13.02 9.08
CA VAL A 40 18.94 12.76 7.73
C VAL A 40 18.04 13.91 7.27
N VAL A 41 17.16 14.41 8.13
CA VAL A 41 16.29 15.56 7.80
C VAL A 41 17.12 16.80 7.47
N LEU A 42 18.15 17.11 8.26
CA LEU A 42 19.03 18.25 8.02
C LEU A 42 19.84 18.09 6.73
N ALA A 43 20.29 16.87 6.42
CA ALA A 43 21.00 16.55 5.18
C ALA A 43 20.10 16.63 3.94
N CYS A 44 18.83 16.22 4.04
CA CYS A 44 17.87 16.27 2.94
C CYS A 44 17.25 17.66 2.72
N LYS A 45 17.17 18.50 3.76
CA LYS A 45 16.61 19.86 3.69
C LYS A 45 17.16 20.72 2.53
N PRO A 46 18.48 20.79 2.25
CA PRO A 46 18.99 21.57 1.13
C PRO A 46 18.70 20.94 -0.25
N ILE A 47 18.32 19.67 -0.31
CA ILE A 47 18.09 18.91 -1.55
C ILE A 47 16.62 18.98 -1.98
N ILE A 48 15.69 19.05 -1.02
CA ILE A 48 14.24 19.00 -1.29
C ILE A 48 13.68 20.42 -1.43
N GLY A 49 13.32 20.81 -2.66
CA GLY A 49 12.55 22.03 -2.95
C GLY A 49 11.04 21.80 -2.87
N SER A 50 10.28 22.78 -2.38
CA SER A 50 8.82 22.67 -2.21
C SER A 50 8.05 22.71 -3.52
N THR A 51 8.59 23.37 -4.54
CA THR A 51 8.01 23.47 -5.88
C THR A 51 9.12 23.44 -6.93
N PRO A 52 8.81 23.06 -8.19
CA PRO A 52 9.78 23.12 -9.29
C PRO A 52 10.39 24.53 -9.48
N GLU A 53 9.64 25.57 -9.11
CA GLU A 53 10.07 26.96 -9.22
C GLU A 53 11.03 27.39 -8.09
N THR A 54 10.90 26.78 -6.91
CA THR A 54 11.75 27.09 -5.73
C THR A 54 12.98 26.20 -5.63
N ASN A 55 13.06 25.13 -6.44
CA ASN A 55 14.19 24.23 -6.45
C ASN A 55 15.38 24.81 -7.26
N LYS A 56 16.52 25.00 -6.58
CA LYS A 56 17.75 25.54 -7.19
C LYS A 56 18.45 24.55 -8.12
N SER A 57 18.11 23.27 -8.05
CA SER A 57 18.74 22.20 -8.84
C SER A 57 18.05 21.95 -10.20
N ILE A 58 16.95 22.65 -10.51
CA ILE A 58 16.16 22.46 -11.73
C ILE A 58 16.59 23.47 -12.80
N ASN A 59 16.78 22.98 -14.04
CA ASN A 59 17.11 23.82 -15.19
C ASN A 59 15.84 24.50 -15.76
N GLU A 60 16.00 25.64 -16.43
CA GLU A 60 14.88 26.39 -17.02
C GLU A 60 14.11 25.55 -18.06
N ALA A 61 14.81 24.71 -18.83
CA ALA A 61 14.17 23.79 -19.78
C ALA A 61 13.28 22.74 -19.10
N GLU A 62 13.68 22.23 -17.94
CA GLU A 62 12.89 21.28 -17.14
C GLU A 62 11.71 22.00 -16.48
N ARG A 63 11.91 23.24 -16.02
CA ARG A 63 10.85 24.08 -15.46
C ARG A 63 9.74 24.35 -16.47
N GLU A 64 10.11 24.70 -17.70
CA GLU A 64 9.15 24.95 -18.79
C GLU A 64 8.42 23.66 -19.21
N TYR A 65 9.13 22.52 -19.27
CA TYR A 65 8.53 21.22 -19.51
C TYR A 65 7.47 20.87 -18.46
N LEU A 66 7.79 21.02 -17.17
CA LEU A 66 6.86 20.75 -16.08
C LEU A 66 5.67 21.71 -16.08
N ARG A 67 5.89 23.00 -16.37
CA ARG A 67 4.81 23.99 -16.47
C ARG A 67 3.81 23.60 -17.56
N LYS A 68 4.29 23.28 -18.77
CA LYS A 68 3.41 22.83 -19.86
C LYS A 68 2.66 21.55 -19.53
N ALA A 69 3.35 20.57 -18.92
CA ALA A 69 2.70 19.32 -18.50
C ALA A 69 1.59 19.57 -17.46
N PHE A 70 1.81 20.50 -16.52
CA PHE A 70 0.79 20.88 -15.54
C PHE A 70 -0.37 21.66 -16.17
N GLU A 71 -0.10 22.56 -17.11
CA GLU A 71 -1.13 23.30 -17.84
C GLU A 71 -2.01 22.36 -18.70
N GLU A 72 -1.43 21.35 -19.35
CA GLU A 72 -2.16 20.32 -20.08
C GLU A 72 -3.03 19.44 -19.14
N GLU A 73 -2.49 19.08 -17.98
CA GLU A 73 -3.22 18.32 -16.95
C GLU A 73 -4.39 19.12 -16.35
N ASP A 74 -4.17 20.42 -16.10
CA ASP A 74 -5.21 21.32 -15.61
C ASP A 74 -6.25 21.60 -16.70
N ALA A 75 -5.85 21.82 -17.96
CA ALA A 75 -6.77 22.04 -19.08
C ALA A 75 -7.62 20.79 -19.38
N SER A 76 -7.05 19.58 -19.26
CA SER A 76 -7.79 18.33 -19.39
C SER A 76 -8.71 18.03 -18.21
N SER A 77 -8.40 18.55 -17.01
CA SER A 77 -9.33 18.53 -15.86
C SER A 77 -10.52 19.50 -16.05
N LEU A 78 -10.28 20.65 -16.69
CA LEU A 78 -11.29 21.69 -16.92
C LEU A 78 -12.19 21.40 -18.14
N SER A 79 -11.70 20.71 -19.18
CA SER A 79 -12.51 20.39 -20.38
C SER A 79 -13.60 19.34 -20.12
N GLY A 80 -13.48 18.57 -19.04
CA GLY A 80 -14.51 17.65 -18.56
C GLY A 80 -15.53 18.30 -17.60
N GLN A 81 -15.22 19.47 -17.06
CA GLN A 81 -16.14 20.24 -16.22
C GLN A 81 -16.95 21.18 -17.11
N ASN A 82 -18.28 21.07 -17.10
CA ASN A 82 -19.11 22.20 -17.53
C ASN A 82 -18.71 23.40 -16.67
N MET A 83 -18.38 24.53 -17.30
CA MET A 83 -17.88 25.76 -16.66
C MET A 83 -18.78 26.33 -15.54
N ASP A 84 -19.98 25.80 -15.37
CA ASP A 84 -20.93 26.18 -14.31
C ASP A 84 -20.66 25.47 -12.96
N ASP A 85 -20.03 24.29 -12.95
CA ASP A 85 -19.76 23.53 -11.71
C ASP A 85 -18.46 23.94 -11.01
N ALA A 86 -17.56 24.62 -11.72
CA ALA A 86 -16.27 25.09 -11.19
C ALA A 86 -16.41 26.21 -10.13
N LYS A 87 -17.60 26.82 -9.99
CA LYS A 87 -17.86 27.92 -9.04
C LYS A 87 -18.62 27.50 -7.78
N SER A 88 -19.13 26.28 -7.69
CA SER A 88 -19.89 25.84 -6.52
C SER A 88 -19.03 24.96 -5.62
N GLY A 89 -18.84 25.36 -4.36
CA GLY A 89 -18.14 24.61 -3.33
C GLY A 89 -18.85 23.31 -2.90
N SER A 90 -19.26 22.48 -3.86
CA SER A 90 -20.07 21.27 -3.71
C SER A 90 -19.28 19.97 -3.97
N THR A 91 -17.95 20.00 -3.92
CA THR A 91 -17.13 18.97 -4.58
C THR A 91 -16.83 17.73 -3.73
N ALA A 92 -17.04 17.73 -2.41
CA ALA A 92 -16.88 16.51 -1.59
C ALA A 92 -18.07 15.55 -1.71
N THR A 93 -19.30 16.08 -1.77
CA THR A 93 -20.53 15.29 -1.83
C THR A 93 -20.68 14.55 -3.15
N THR A 94 -20.21 15.14 -4.25
CA THR A 94 -20.17 14.50 -5.58
C THR A 94 -19.20 13.32 -5.61
N TYR A 95 -18.05 13.42 -4.94
CA TYR A 95 -17.10 12.31 -4.79
C TYR A 95 -17.71 11.17 -3.95
N LEU A 96 -18.42 11.49 -2.86
CA LEU A 96 -19.11 10.48 -2.02
C LEU A 96 -20.23 9.73 -2.77
N GLY A 97 -20.78 10.29 -3.84
CA GLY A 97 -21.77 9.62 -4.70
C GLY A 97 -21.17 8.69 -5.76
N SER A 98 -19.87 8.78 -6.04
CA SER A 98 -19.21 8.03 -7.12
C SER A 98 -18.90 6.60 -6.73
N ARG A 99 -19.12 5.66 -7.65
CA ARG A 99 -18.75 4.25 -7.47
C ARG A 99 -17.24 4.06 -7.46
N SER A 100 -16.53 4.85 -8.27
CA SER A 100 -15.08 4.84 -8.37
C SER A 100 -14.43 5.29 -7.06
N PHE A 101 -15.00 6.28 -6.37
CA PHE A 101 -14.54 6.72 -5.05
C PHE A 101 -14.61 5.60 -4.01
N TRP A 102 -15.76 4.92 -3.90
CA TRP A 102 -15.92 3.80 -2.97
C TRP A 102 -15.09 2.58 -3.37
N GLY A 103 -14.88 2.35 -4.66
CA GLY A 103 -13.98 1.30 -5.15
C GLY A 103 -12.54 1.49 -4.66
N VAL A 104 -12.02 2.72 -4.69
CA VAL A 104 -10.70 3.06 -4.14
C VAL A 104 -10.67 2.89 -2.62
N CYS A 105 -11.64 3.47 -1.91
CA CYS A 105 -11.64 3.47 -0.44
C CYS A 105 -11.83 2.07 0.15
N LEU A 106 -12.78 1.29 -0.35
CA LEU A 106 -13.04 -0.08 0.12
C LEU A 106 -11.95 -1.05 -0.34
N GLY A 107 -11.43 -0.88 -1.56
CA GLY A 107 -10.31 -1.67 -2.06
C GLY A 107 -9.05 -1.48 -1.22
N PHE A 108 -8.67 -0.22 -0.96
CA PHE A 108 -7.55 0.10 -0.09
C PHE A 108 -7.81 -0.31 1.36
N GLY A 109 -9.04 -0.13 1.83
CA GLY A 109 -9.48 -0.61 3.14
C GLY A 109 -9.24 -2.11 3.31
N ALA A 110 -9.66 -2.93 2.35
CA ALA A 110 -9.43 -4.38 2.37
C ALA A 110 -7.94 -4.75 2.27
N TYR A 111 -7.20 -4.02 1.44
CA TYR A 111 -5.75 -4.16 1.28
C TYR A 111 -5.00 -3.93 2.60
N ASP A 112 -5.25 -2.79 3.24
CA ASP A 112 -4.56 -2.38 4.46
C ASP A 112 -5.02 -3.23 5.66
N ALA A 113 -6.30 -3.57 5.71
CA ALA A 113 -6.85 -4.53 6.67
C ALA A 113 -6.15 -5.90 6.60
N PHE A 114 -5.88 -6.40 5.39
CA PHE A 114 -5.10 -7.62 5.19
C PHE A 114 -3.66 -7.44 5.68
N TRP A 115 -3.01 -6.33 5.32
CA TRP A 115 -1.65 -6.00 5.74
C TRP A 115 -1.51 -6.03 7.28
N TYR A 116 -2.39 -5.31 7.98
CA TYR A 116 -2.30 -5.15 9.44
C TYR A 116 -2.62 -6.43 10.18
N GLY A 117 -3.59 -7.18 9.67
CA GLY A 117 -3.88 -8.50 10.21
C GLY A 117 -2.70 -9.46 10.00
N LEU A 118 -2.05 -9.45 8.83
CA LEU A 118 -0.88 -10.30 8.58
C LEU A 118 0.34 -9.89 9.43
N MET A 119 0.56 -8.59 9.63
CA MET A 119 1.62 -8.10 10.52
C MET A 119 1.41 -8.58 11.96
N THR A 120 0.17 -8.48 12.45
CA THR A 120 -0.14 -8.80 13.85
C THR A 120 -0.23 -10.31 14.08
N TRP A 121 -0.95 -11.01 13.20
CA TRP A 121 -1.31 -12.42 13.39
C TRP A 121 -0.43 -13.39 12.64
N GLY A 122 0.28 -12.98 11.58
CA GLY A 122 1.18 -13.88 10.85
C GLY A 122 2.26 -14.47 11.74
N ALA A 123 2.86 -13.65 12.59
CA ALA A 123 3.83 -14.10 13.59
C ALA A 123 3.20 -15.00 14.67
N LEU A 124 2.01 -14.62 15.16
CA LEU A 124 1.29 -15.39 16.18
C LEU A 124 0.86 -16.75 15.67
N TYR A 125 0.38 -16.83 14.43
CA TYR A 125 0.03 -18.08 13.76
C TYR A 125 1.24 -19.01 13.65
N LEU A 126 2.37 -18.49 13.15
CA LEU A 126 3.62 -19.27 13.02
C LEU A 126 4.12 -19.77 14.37
N ALA A 127 4.06 -18.94 15.42
CA ALA A 127 4.44 -19.33 16.77
C ALA A 127 3.48 -20.35 17.39
N ALA A 128 2.17 -20.16 17.24
CA ALA A 128 1.16 -20.97 17.91
C ALA A 128 0.91 -22.32 17.23
N VAL A 129 0.89 -22.35 15.89
CA VAL A 129 0.55 -23.55 15.11
C VAL A 129 1.77 -24.41 14.81
N HIS A 130 2.92 -23.78 14.55
CA HIS A 130 4.16 -24.49 14.20
C HIS A 130 5.19 -24.50 15.33
N HIS A 131 4.85 -24.03 16.53
CA HIS A 131 5.68 -24.06 17.73
C HIS A 131 7.11 -23.51 17.51
N LEU A 132 7.23 -22.46 16.72
CA LEU A 132 8.51 -21.86 16.37
C LEU A 132 9.20 -21.23 17.58
N ASN A 133 10.49 -21.54 17.73
CA ASN A 133 11.35 -20.77 18.63
C ASN A 133 11.50 -19.34 18.12
N ILE A 134 11.72 -18.40 19.06
CA ILE A 134 11.81 -16.96 18.78
C ILE A 134 12.83 -16.64 17.66
N LYS A 135 13.95 -17.37 17.61
CA LYS A 135 14.99 -17.19 16.59
C LYS A 135 14.50 -17.52 15.18
N ASP A 136 13.85 -18.66 15.03
CA ASP A 136 13.37 -19.15 13.73
C ASP A 136 12.14 -18.36 13.27
N LEU A 137 11.31 -17.92 14.22
CA LEU A 137 10.21 -16.98 13.95
C LEU A 137 10.74 -15.66 13.36
N GLY A 138 11.80 -15.10 13.95
CA GLY A 138 12.43 -13.88 13.44
C GLY A 138 12.94 -14.02 12.00
N TRP A 139 13.61 -15.14 11.69
CA TRP A 139 14.07 -15.43 10.33
C TRP A 139 12.91 -15.60 9.35
N SER A 140 11.85 -16.29 9.77
CA SER A 140 10.64 -16.50 8.95
C SER A 140 9.99 -15.18 8.58
N ILE A 141 9.82 -14.29 9.56
CA ILE A 141 9.25 -12.95 9.35
C ILE A 141 10.14 -12.13 8.41
N PHE A 142 11.46 -12.13 8.63
CA PHE A 142 12.39 -11.44 7.74
C PHE A 142 12.26 -11.91 6.30
N LEU A 143 12.19 -13.23 6.06
CA LEU A 143 12.04 -13.80 4.73
C LEU A 143 10.73 -13.35 4.07
N ILE A 144 9.60 -13.41 4.80
CA ILE A 144 8.28 -12.98 4.29
C ILE A 144 8.32 -11.52 3.84
N TYR A 145 8.87 -10.61 4.65
CA TYR A 145 8.96 -9.18 4.31
C TYR A 145 10.00 -8.88 3.23
N ALA A 146 11.11 -9.62 3.19
CA ALA A 146 12.12 -9.47 2.14
C ALA A 146 11.53 -9.83 0.77
N VAL A 147 10.80 -10.94 0.68
CA VAL A 147 10.07 -11.34 -0.54
C VAL A 147 9.00 -10.29 -0.90
N GLY A 148 8.27 -9.77 0.09
CA GLY A 148 7.33 -8.65 -0.13
C GLY A 148 7.99 -7.41 -0.74
N THR A 149 9.19 -7.04 -0.27
CA THR A 149 9.95 -5.89 -0.80
C THR A 149 10.31 -6.09 -2.28
N VAL A 150 10.72 -7.31 -2.65
CA VAL A 150 10.96 -7.67 -4.06
C VAL A 150 9.66 -7.56 -4.87
N GLY A 151 8.52 -8.01 -4.32
CA GLY A 151 7.21 -7.87 -4.93
C GLY A 151 6.80 -6.43 -5.19
N GLN A 152 7.11 -5.51 -4.27
CA GLN A 152 6.86 -4.08 -4.44
C GLN A 152 7.70 -3.50 -5.59
N LEU A 153 9.00 -3.83 -5.66
CA LEU A 153 9.91 -3.33 -6.70
C LEU A 153 9.56 -3.87 -8.08
N LEU A 154 9.38 -5.19 -8.19
CA LEU A 154 8.97 -5.82 -9.45
C LEU A 154 7.57 -5.35 -9.86
N GLY A 155 6.68 -5.17 -8.88
CA GLY A 155 5.31 -4.79 -9.15
C GLY A 155 5.18 -3.43 -9.81
N GLY A 156 5.91 -2.42 -9.33
CA GLY A 156 5.94 -1.12 -9.98
C GLY A 156 6.46 -1.20 -11.42
N VAL A 157 7.62 -1.84 -11.63
CA VAL A 157 8.27 -1.93 -12.94
C VAL A 157 7.44 -2.72 -13.96
N VAL A 158 6.89 -3.86 -13.55
CA VAL A 158 6.09 -4.71 -14.45
C VAL A 158 4.77 -4.03 -14.78
N THR A 159 4.11 -3.42 -13.80
CA THR A 159 2.85 -2.70 -14.02
C THR A 159 3.04 -1.53 -14.98
N ASP A 160 4.11 -0.76 -14.81
CA ASP A 160 4.43 0.34 -15.71
C ASP A 160 4.72 -0.15 -17.14
N LYS A 161 5.49 -1.24 -17.30
CA LYS A 161 5.73 -1.84 -18.62
C LYS A 161 4.45 -2.32 -19.29
N ILE A 162 3.58 -3.00 -18.55
CA ILE A 162 2.29 -3.47 -19.07
C ILE A 162 1.45 -2.26 -19.50
N ARG A 163 1.36 -1.24 -18.65
CA ARG A 163 0.61 -0.01 -18.95
C ARG A 163 1.14 0.72 -20.18
N GLN A 164 2.45 0.87 -20.33
CA GLN A 164 3.07 1.53 -21.48
C GLN A 164 2.87 0.77 -22.79
N SER A 165 2.81 -0.57 -22.73
CA SER A 165 2.57 -1.42 -23.90
C SER A 165 1.09 -1.56 -24.29
N ALA A 166 0.17 -1.18 -23.39
CA ALA A 166 -1.26 -1.35 -23.59
C ALA A 166 -1.90 -0.10 -24.21
N LYS A 167 -2.85 -0.32 -25.13
CA LYS A 167 -3.65 0.76 -25.73
C LYS A 167 -4.73 1.31 -24.78
N ASP A 168 -5.12 0.52 -23.78
CA ASP A 168 -6.20 0.82 -22.85
C ASP A 168 -5.71 0.57 -21.42
N THR A 169 -5.47 1.66 -20.68
CA THR A 169 -5.00 1.61 -19.29
C THR A 169 -6.10 1.09 -18.35
N ASN A 170 -7.37 1.36 -18.64
CA ASN A 170 -8.52 0.91 -17.86
C ASN A 170 -8.65 -0.61 -17.89
N ALA A 171 -8.55 -1.20 -19.09
CA ALA A 171 -8.57 -2.65 -19.24
C ALA A 171 -7.41 -3.37 -18.53
N VAL A 172 -6.24 -2.72 -18.43
CA VAL A 172 -5.10 -3.28 -17.69
C VAL A 172 -5.40 -3.35 -16.20
N PHE A 173 -5.75 -2.22 -15.57
CA PHE A 173 -6.00 -2.20 -14.12
C PHE A 173 -7.19 -3.08 -13.73
N ARG A 174 -8.27 -3.08 -14.52
CA ARG A 174 -9.45 -3.93 -14.29
C ARG A 174 -9.17 -5.42 -14.36
N ARG A 175 -8.11 -5.86 -15.05
CA ARG A 175 -7.68 -7.27 -15.08
C ARG A 175 -6.64 -7.57 -14.02
N LEU A 176 -5.74 -6.62 -13.77
CA LEU A 176 -4.58 -6.83 -12.92
C LEU A 176 -4.95 -6.84 -11.43
N PHE A 177 -5.86 -5.97 -10.98
CA PHE A 177 -6.34 -5.99 -9.60
C PHE A 177 -7.01 -7.32 -9.20
N PRO A 178 -8.00 -7.85 -9.95
CA PRO A 178 -8.57 -9.17 -9.64
C PRO A 178 -7.55 -10.30 -9.68
N LEU A 179 -6.65 -10.29 -10.67
CA LEU A 179 -5.59 -11.29 -10.78
C LEU A 179 -4.71 -11.31 -9.53
N LEU A 180 -4.25 -10.14 -9.09
CA LEU A 180 -3.45 -10.01 -7.87
C LEU A 180 -4.23 -10.44 -6.63
N GLY A 181 -5.51 -10.05 -6.51
CA GLY A 181 -6.38 -10.50 -5.41
C GLY A 181 -6.47 -12.02 -5.32
N VAL A 182 -6.61 -12.71 -6.45
CA VAL A 182 -6.59 -14.18 -6.51
C VAL A 182 -5.20 -14.74 -6.17
N CYS A 183 -4.13 -14.12 -6.68
CA CYS A 183 -2.75 -14.52 -6.36
C CYS A 183 -2.38 -14.33 -4.88
N ILE A 184 -3.07 -13.45 -4.14
CA ILE A 184 -2.96 -13.32 -2.69
C ILE A 184 -3.82 -14.37 -1.98
N ALA A 185 -5.05 -14.57 -2.45
CA ALA A 185 -6.05 -15.45 -1.85
C ALA A 185 -5.69 -16.95 -1.95
N VAL A 186 -5.16 -17.40 -3.09
CA VAL A 186 -4.83 -18.83 -3.30
C VAL A 186 -3.76 -19.33 -2.32
N PRO A 187 -2.61 -18.64 -2.13
CA PRO A 187 -1.65 -19.02 -1.10
C PRO A 187 -2.24 -18.99 0.32
N MET A 188 -3.14 -18.06 0.64
CA MET A 188 -3.80 -18.02 1.94
C MET A 188 -4.74 -19.20 2.16
N TYR A 189 -5.42 -19.65 1.10
CA TYR A 189 -6.19 -20.89 1.15
C TYR A 189 -5.29 -22.11 1.36
N LEU A 190 -4.19 -22.21 0.62
CA LEU A 190 -3.21 -23.30 0.79
C LEU A 190 -2.57 -23.30 2.18
N LEU A 191 -2.37 -22.13 2.78
CA LEU A 191 -1.91 -22.00 4.15
C LEU A 191 -2.88 -22.64 5.16
N SER A 192 -4.20 -22.58 4.91
CA SER A 192 -5.19 -23.15 5.81
C SER A 192 -5.14 -24.68 5.92
N VAL A 193 -4.51 -25.35 4.96
CA VAL A 193 -4.29 -26.80 4.93
C VAL A 193 -2.82 -27.17 5.14
N ALA A 194 -1.96 -26.17 5.42
CA ALA A 194 -0.54 -26.39 5.63
C ALA A 194 -0.29 -27.20 6.91
N THR A 195 0.39 -28.33 6.76
CA THR A 195 0.90 -29.13 7.88
C THR A 195 2.39 -28.87 8.13
N ASP A 196 3.12 -28.51 7.07
CA ASP A 196 4.55 -28.23 7.11
C ASP A 196 4.82 -26.72 7.26
N ILE A 197 5.80 -26.41 8.10
CA ILE A 197 6.22 -25.04 8.40
C ILE A 197 6.87 -24.33 7.22
N TYR A 198 7.73 -25.00 6.46
CA TYR A 198 8.39 -24.40 5.29
C TYR A 198 7.35 -24.08 4.22
N PHE A 199 6.37 -24.96 4.06
CA PHE A 199 5.21 -24.71 3.21
C PHE A 199 4.40 -23.49 3.67
N ALA A 200 4.11 -23.37 4.98
CA ALA A 200 3.41 -22.22 5.53
C ALA A 200 4.15 -20.89 5.28
N ILE A 201 5.46 -20.86 5.54
CA ILE A 201 6.31 -19.69 5.29
C ILE A 201 6.35 -19.35 3.80
N ALA A 202 6.45 -20.34 2.92
CA ALA A 202 6.43 -20.13 1.48
C ALA A 202 5.11 -19.50 1.01
N MET A 203 3.96 -20.02 1.48
CA MET A 203 2.65 -19.48 1.12
C MET A 203 2.44 -18.06 1.65
N LEU A 204 2.86 -17.78 2.89
CA LEU A 204 2.85 -16.43 3.46
C LEU A 204 3.72 -15.46 2.66
N SER A 205 4.90 -15.90 2.24
CA SER A 205 5.84 -15.09 1.46
C SER A 205 5.30 -14.78 0.06
N ILE A 206 4.71 -15.76 -0.61
CA ILE A 206 4.07 -15.57 -1.92
C ILE A 206 2.87 -14.62 -1.80
N SER A 207 2.04 -14.78 -0.77
CA SER A 207 0.92 -13.88 -0.53
C SER A 207 1.39 -12.44 -0.30
N MET A 208 2.42 -12.26 0.54
CA MET A 208 3.04 -10.96 0.82
C MET A 208 3.66 -10.32 -0.44
N PHE A 209 4.25 -11.12 -1.34
CA PHE A 209 4.78 -10.63 -2.62
C PHE A 209 3.69 -9.93 -3.44
N PHE A 210 2.55 -10.60 -3.65
CA PHE A 210 1.45 -10.07 -4.46
C PHE A 210 0.69 -8.96 -3.75
N GLU A 211 0.57 -9.02 -2.43
CA GLU A 211 0.01 -7.93 -1.63
C GLU A 211 0.85 -6.67 -1.80
N LYS A 212 2.17 -6.72 -1.61
CA LYS A 212 3.04 -5.55 -1.80
C LYS A 212 3.05 -5.03 -3.22
N TRP A 213 2.95 -5.91 -4.22
CA TRP A 213 2.73 -5.50 -5.60
C TRP A 213 1.45 -4.68 -5.72
N CYS A 214 0.33 -5.20 -5.21
CA CYS A 214 -0.97 -4.54 -5.26
C CYS A 214 -0.93 -3.17 -4.55
N GLY A 215 -0.23 -3.06 -3.43
CA GLY A 215 -0.01 -1.80 -2.72
C GLY A 215 0.59 -0.69 -3.60
N THR A 216 1.56 -1.02 -4.46
CA THR A 216 2.13 -0.01 -5.38
C THR A 216 1.10 0.57 -6.34
N MET A 217 0.13 -0.24 -6.77
CA MET A 217 -0.96 0.22 -7.63
C MET A 217 -1.89 1.13 -6.87
N TYR A 218 -2.33 0.71 -5.68
CA TYR A 218 -3.22 1.49 -4.84
C TYR A 218 -2.69 2.90 -4.54
N TRP A 219 -1.39 3.02 -4.23
CA TRP A 219 -0.77 4.32 -3.97
C TRP A 219 -0.70 5.24 -5.20
N SER A 220 -0.85 4.70 -6.41
CA SER A 220 -0.96 5.51 -7.63
C SER A 220 -2.40 5.88 -8.00
N LEU A 221 -3.40 5.17 -7.47
CA LEU A 221 -4.82 5.42 -7.79
C LEU A 221 -5.27 6.86 -7.52
N PRO A 222 -4.95 7.50 -6.38
CA PRO A 222 -5.42 8.87 -6.12
C PRO A 222 -4.91 9.87 -7.17
N SER A 223 -3.73 9.64 -7.74
CA SER A 223 -3.19 10.51 -8.80
C SER A 223 -3.78 10.24 -10.18
N ILE A 224 -4.32 9.03 -10.41
CA ILE A 224 -4.88 8.63 -11.70
C ILE A 224 -6.37 8.99 -11.80
N VAL A 225 -7.12 8.83 -10.71
CA VAL A 225 -8.59 8.84 -10.74
C VAL A 225 -9.19 10.14 -10.19
N ALA A 226 -8.47 10.88 -9.32
CA ALA A 226 -8.94 12.19 -8.86
C ALA A 226 -8.37 13.33 -9.68
N ASP A 227 -9.06 14.47 -9.66
CA ASP A 227 -8.49 15.72 -10.12
C ASP A 227 -7.31 16.14 -9.24
N ARG A 228 -6.35 16.84 -9.86
CA ARG A 228 -5.12 17.31 -9.22
C ARG A 228 -5.39 18.06 -7.91
N GLN A 229 -6.45 18.87 -7.88
CA GLN A 229 -6.86 19.64 -6.69
C GLN A 229 -7.40 18.77 -5.54
N TYR A 230 -7.98 17.61 -5.84
CA TYR A 230 -8.65 16.72 -4.86
C TYR A 230 -7.89 15.41 -4.60
N SER A 231 -6.80 15.15 -5.32
CA SER A 231 -5.96 13.94 -5.17
C SER A 231 -5.45 13.76 -3.73
N GLY A 232 -5.06 14.85 -3.06
CA GLY A 232 -4.65 14.83 -1.66
C GLY A 232 -5.80 14.44 -0.71
N THR A 233 -7.00 14.99 -0.91
CA THR A 233 -8.18 14.66 -0.11
C THR A 233 -8.61 13.20 -0.32
N LEU A 234 -8.62 12.72 -1.57
CA LEU A 234 -8.92 11.31 -1.87
C LEU A 234 -7.90 10.39 -1.20
N SER A 235 -6.61 10.70 -1.29
CA SER A 235 -5.55 9.93 -0.63
C SER A 235 -5.73 9.89 0.89
N GLY A 236 -6.10 11.02 1.51
CA GLY A 236 -6.40 11.10 2.94
C GLY A 236 -7.59 10.24 3.36
N ILE A 237 -8.71 10.29 2.61
CA ILE A 237 -9.88 9.47 2.91
C ILE A 237 -9.59 7.99 2.66
N MET A 238 -8.94 7.65 1.56
CA MET A 238 -8.47 6.30 1.27
C MET A 238 -7.66 5.75 2.45
N ASN A 239 -6.71 6.54 2.97
CA ASN A 239 -5.88 6.14 4.10
C ASN A 239 -6.68 6.00 5.41
N MET A 240 -7.71 6.83 5.64
CA MET A 240 -8.61 6.67 6.78
C MET A 240 -9.31 5.30 6.73
N PHE A 241 -9.86 4.89 5.59
CA PHE A 241 -10.48 3.57 5.44
C PHE A 241 -9.48 2.43 5.65
N GLY A 242 -8.25 2.60 5.17
CA GLY A 242 -7.14 1.68 5.42
C GLY A 242 -6.88 1.47 6.91
N ASN A 243 -6.65 2.55 7.65
CA ASN A 243 -6.36 2.49 9.09
C ASN A 243 -7.55 1.97 9.91
N VAL A 244 -8.80 2.30 9.54
CA VAL A 244 -9.98 1.74 10.20
C VAL A 244 -10.01 0.21 10.00
N GLY A 245 -9.79 -0.26 8.77
CA GLY A 245 -9.65 -1.69 8.49
C GLY A 245 -8.52 -2.34 9.30
N GLY A 246 -7.37 -1.68 9.36
CA GLY A 246 -6.19 -2.11 10.11
C GLY A 246 -6.39 -2.16 11.63
N ALA A 247 -7.22 -1.31 12.19
CA ALA A 247 -7.58 -1.34 13.61
C ALA A 247 -8.62 -2.45 13.93
N VAL A 248 -9.60 -2.65 13.04
CA VAL A 248 -10.70 -3.58 13.26
C VAL A 248 -10.27 -5.04 13.06
N VAL A 249 -9.48 -5.34 12.03
CA VAL A 249 -9.14 -6.73 11.68
C VAL A 249 -8.41 -7.47 12.81
N PRO A 250 -7.38 -6.92 13.47
CA PRO A 250 -6.71 -7.63 14.55
C PRO A 250 -7.65 -8.00 15.70
N ILE A 251 -8.61 -7.12 16.03
CA ILE A 251 -9.63 -7.37 17.06
C ILE A 251 -10.54 -8.51 16.62
N VAL A 252 -11.06 -8.45 15.39
CA VAL A 252 -11.95 -9.48 14.84
C VAL A 252 -11.26 -10.83 14.79
N VAL A 253 -10.01 -10.89 14.32
CA VAL A 253 -9.22 -12.13 14.32
C VAL A 253 -9.01 -12.65 15.74
N GLY A 254 -8.73 -11.77 16.70
CA GLY A 254 -8.59 -12.17 18.11
C GLY A 254 -9.86 -12.76 18.69
N LEU A 255 -11.02 -12.19 18.38
CA LEU A 255 -12.32 -12.74 18.78
C LEU A 255 -12.59 -14.10 18.11
N ILE A 256 -12.28 -14.23 16.81
CA ILE A 256 -12.44 -15.49 16.07
C ILE A 256 -11.57 -16.58 16.69
N VAL A 257 -10.28 -16.32 16.87
CA VAL A 257 -9.33 -17.30 17.42
C VAL A 257 -9.67 -17.61 18.88
N GLY A 258 -10.05 -16.61 19.68
CA GLY A 258 -10.47 -16.79 21.07
C GLY A 258 -11.73 -17.63 21.24
N ALA A 259 -12.71 -17.48 20.34
CA ALA A 259 -13.97 -18.25 20.39
C ALA A 259 -13.85 -19.65 19.78
N THR A 260 -13.08 -19.81 18.70
CA THR A 260 -13.01 -21.08 17.94
C THR A 260 -11.81 -21.95 18.31
N GLY A 261 -10.78 -21.36 18.94
CA GLY A 261 -9.51 -22.03 19.19
C GLY A 261 -8.71 -22.37 17.93
N SER A 262 -9.13 -21.89 16.76
CA SER A 262 -8.52 -22.23 15.46
C SER A 262 -8.30 -21.00 14.61
N TYR A 263 -7.19 -21.02 13.86
CA TYR A 263 -6.84 -19.98 12.89
C TYR A 263 -7.58 -20.13 11.55
N TYR A 264 -8.30 -21.23 11.32
CA TYR A 264 -8.96 -21.49 10.03
C TYR A 264 -9.88 -20.35 9.60
N TRP A 265 -10.76 -19.90 10.50
CA TRP A 265 -11.71 -18.81 10.21
C TRP A 265 -11.02 -17.46 10.04
N ALA A 266 -9.90 -17.23 10.73
CA ALA A 266 -9.08 -16.04 10.51
C ALA A 266 -8.45 -16.05 9.11
N LEU A 267 -7.95 -17.20 8.65
CA LEU A 267 -7.43 -17.36 7.29
C LEU A 267 -8.53 -17.16 6.23
N MET A 268 -9.75 -17.63 6.48
CA MET A 268 -10.89 -17.37 5.59
C MET A 268 -11.23 -15.88 5.50
N LEU A 269 -11.14 -15.14 6.62
CA LEU A 269 -11.27 -13.68 6.62
C LEU A 269 -10.19 -13.02 5.76
N PHE A 270 -8.93 -13.46 5.88
CA PHE A 270 -7.84 -12.96 5.04
C PHE A 270 -8.06 -13.24 3.54
N ILE A 271 -8.59 -14.40 3.18
CA ILE A 271 -8.97 -14.71 1.80
C ILE A 271 -10.06 -13.75 1.30
N ALA A 272 -11.09 -13.47 2.12
CA ALA A 272 -12.15 -12.53 1.77
C ALA A 272 -11.60 -11.11 1.56
N LEU A 273 -10.68 -10.65 2.42
CA LEU A 273 -10.02 -9.35 2.27
C LEU A 273 -9.12 -9.29 1.02
N ALA A 274 -8.39 -10.37 0.73
CA ALA A 274 -7.57 -10.49 -0.48
C ALA A 274 -8.41 -10.40 -1.76
N LEU A 275 -9.57 -11.09 -1.79
CA LEU A 275 -10.50 -10.99 -2.91
C LEU A 275 -11.14 -9.60 -2.99
N GLY A 276 -11.52 -8.99 -1.86
CA GLY A 276 -12.02 -7.62 -1.80
C GLY A 276 -11.03 -6.61 -2.40
N THR A 277 -9.75 -6.78 -2.08
CA THR A 277 -8.64 -5.99 -2.65
C THR A 277 -8.58 -6.08 -4.18
N GLY A 278 -8.98 -7.18 -4.78
CA GLY A 278 -9.04 -7.32 -6.25
C GLY A 278 -10.37 -6.89 -6.87
N LEU A 279 -11.49 -7.08 -6.16
CA LEU A 279 -12.84 -6.88 -6.69
C LEU A 279 -13.33 -5.44 -6.60
N PHE A 280 -13.05 -4.72 -5.51
CA PHE A 280 -13.51 -3.33 -5.36
C PHE A 280 -12.93 -2.38 -6.43
N PRO A 281 -11.66 -2.52 -6.87
CA PRO A 281 -11.12 -1.74 -7.98
C PRO A 281 -11.79 -1.96 -9.33
N VAL A 282 -12.52 -3.08 -9.54
CA VAL A 282 -13.27 -3.31 -10.79
C VAL A 282 -14.40 -2.30 -10.95
N LEU A 283 -14.90 -1.76 -9.83
CA LEU A 283 -15.93 -0.70 -9.82
C LEU A 283 -15.36 0.64 -10.30
N ILE A 284 -14.04 0.80 -10.35
CA ILE A 284 -13.39 2.03 -10.78
C ILE A 284 -13.48 2.13 -12.30
N ASN A 285 -13.92 3.29 -12.78
CA ASN A 285 -13.77 3.67 -14.17
C ASN A 285 -12.50 4.49 -14.35
N PHE A 286 -11.47 3.92 -14.97
CA PHE A 286 -10.20 4.61 -15.17
C PHE A 286 -10.19 5.54 -16.39
N ASP A 287 -11.24 5.51 -17.22
CA ASP A 287 -11.37 6.41 -18.39
C ASP A 287 -11.98 7.77 -18.02
N LYS A 288 -12.55 7.89 -16.83
CA LYS A 288 -13.17 9.12 -16.33
C LYS A 288 -12.66 9.45 -14.93
N LYS A 289 -12.46 10.73 -14.65
CA LYS A 289 -12.15 11.18 -13.30
C LYS A 289 -13.40 11.08 -12.41
N ILE A 290 -13.18 10.81 -11.12
CA ILE A 290 -14.26 10.78 -10.12
C ILE A 290 -15.00 12.12 -10.11
N GLY A 291 -16.33 12.07 -10.22
CA GLY A 291 -17.20 13.24 -10.26
C GLY A 291 -17.71 13.62 -11.66
N MET A 292 -17.23 12.97 -12.73
CA MET A 292 -17.74 13.12 -14.11
C MET A 292 -18.54 11.89 -14.59
N GLU A 293 -19.04 11.11 -13.64
CA GLU A 293 -19.82 9.89 -13.87
C GLU A 293 -21.29 10.19 -14.22
#